data_AF-A0A0Q5BIR4-F1
#
_entry.id   AF-A0A0Q5BIR4-F1
#
_cell.length_a   1.000
_cell.length_b   1.000
_cell.length_c   1.000
_cell.angle_alpha   90.00
_cell.angle_beta   90.00
_cell.angle_gamma   90.00
#
_symmetry.space_group_name_H-M   'P 1'
#
loop_
_entity.id
_entity.type
_entity.pdbx_description
1 polymer ?
#
loop_
_entity_poly.entity_id
_entity_poly.type
_entity_poly.pdbx_seq_one_letter_code
_entity_poly.pdbx_strand_id
1 'polypeptide(L)'
;MTSSERIEDYRVRLRSLIWAAQLLRELSHTKDEGAVLVAVNWALDAVYDLSEAYWILTGPKRPSLALQDDHLASLTPTAGEKVGGLLAVRGAMTHQLLRSSILSPLRDLPYDFAKLTDWVWAEQSWRIDPPLRRRVGWYVEHVSRRPLWHAFDEAHLWFVANSPILLPTIDPKQIDGWVHGVSPRLEESDDASGEPEMQGI
;
A
#
# COMPACT_ATOMS: atom_id res chain seq x y z
N MET A 1 9.87 18.79 17.42
CA MET A 1 8.58 18.28 16.94
C MET A 1 7.59 18.13 18.08
N THR A 2 6.56 18.97 18.10
CA THR A 2 5.43 18.92 19.03
C THR A 2 4.55 17.69 18.75
N SER A 3 3.61 17.37 19.65
CA SER A 3 2.65 16.27 19.44
C SER A 3 1.79 16.52 18.18
N SER A 4 1.29 17.74 18.01
CA SER A 4 0.47 18.13 16.85
C SER A 4 1.24 18.00 15.53
N GLU A 5 2.52 18.36 15.49
CA GLU A 5 3.36 18.20 14.30
C GLU A 5 3.57 16.72 13.93
N ARG A 6 3.69 15.82 14.91
CA ARG A 6 3.84 14.36 14.66
C ARG A 6 2.55 13.75 14.13
N ILE A 7 1.41 14.21 14.64
CA ILE A 7 0.09 13.79 14.15
C ILE A 7 -0.09 14.20 12.69
N GLU A 8 0.25 15.44 12.34
CA GLU A 8 0.12 15.89 10.95
C GLU A 8 1.13 15.20 10.02
N ASP A 9 2.38 15.02 10.47
CA ASP A 9 3.39 14.25 9.72
C ASP A 9 2.90 12.83 9.40
N TYR A 10 2.29 12.13 10.37
CA TYR A 10 1.69 10.82 10.13
C TYR A 10 0.56 10.88 9.08
N ARG A 11 -0.32 11.89 9.14
CA ARG A 11 -1.40 12.05 8.15
C ARG A 11 -0.86 12.32 6.74
N VAL A 12 0.16 13.15 6.61
CA VAL A 12 0.81 13.44 5.32
C VAL A 12 1.44 12.16 4.74
N ARG A 13 2.13 11.38 5.56
CA ARG A 13 2.72 10.10 5.13
C ARG A 13 1.66 9.07 4.74
N LEU A 14 0.53 9.02 5.46
CA LEU A 14 -0.61 8.18 5.10
C LEU A 14 -1.20 8.56 3.73
N ARG A 15 -1.39 9.87 3.49
CA ARG A 15 -1.84 10.38 2.18
C ARG A 15 -0.85 10.03 1.06
N SER A 16 0.45 10.10 1.34
CA SER A 16 1.50 9.76 0.38
C SER A 16 1.43 8.29 -0.04
N LEU A 17 1.16 7.38 0.90
CA LEU A 17 0.94 5.97 0.60
C LEU A 17 -0.30 5.75 -0.28
N ILE A 18 -1.42 6.41 0.04
CA ILE A 18 -2.66 6.33 -0.75
C ILE A 18 -2.39 6.73 -2.20
N TRP A 19 -1.71 7.87 -2.39
CA TRP A 19 -1.38 8.38 -3.71
C TRP A 19 -0.47 7.43 -4.49
N ALA A 20 0.59 6.91 -3.85
CA ALA A 20 1.52 6.00 -4.50
C ALA A 20 0.84 4.66 -4.89
N ALA A 21 -0.05 4.14 -4.05
CA ALA A 21 -0.83 2.94 -4.34
C ALA A 21 -1.77 3.15 -5.54
N GLN A 22 -2.42 4.32 -5.64
CA GLN A 22 -3.27 4.67 -6.78
C GLN A 22 -2.49 4.81 -8.08
N LEU A 23 -1.35 5.50 -8.04
CA LEU A 23 -0.47 5.63 -9.20
C LEU A 23 -0.04 4.24 -9.72
N LEU A 24 0.29 3.30 -8.83
CA LEU A 24 0.60 1.93 -9.22
C LEU A 24 -0.57 1.17 -9.85
N ARG A 25 -1.82 1.47 -9.45
CA ARG A 25 -3.02 0.91 -10.09
C ARG A 25 -3.21 1.51 -11.49
N GLU A 26 -3.02 2.81 -11.66
CA GLU A 26 -3.11 3.46 -12.97
C GLU A 26 -2.05 2.96 -13.94
N LEU A 27 -0.85 2.68 -13.43
CA LEU A 27 0.27 2.15 -14.19
C LEU A 27 0.23 0.61 -14.34
N SER A 28 -0.79 -0.10 -13.83
CA SER A 28 -0.79 -1.58 -13.82
C SER A 28 -0.59 -2.18 -15.22
N HIS A 29 -1.19 -1.56 -16.24
CA HIS A 29 -1.16 -2.03 -17.63
C HIS A 29 -0.06 -1.36 -18.48
N THR A 30 0.62 -0.31 -17.99
CA THR A 30 1.61 0.43 -18.79
C THR A 30 2.81 -0.43 -19.17
N LYS A 31 3.35 -0.27 -20.38
CA LYS A 31 4.62 -0.91 -20.82
C LYS A 31 5.86 -0.14 -20.39
N ASP A 32 5.68 1.05 -19.84
CA ASP A 32 6.78 1.87 -19.32
C ASP A 32 7.29 1.32 -17.97
N GLU A 33 8.29 0.44 -18.03
CA GLU A 33 8.94 -0.11 -16.85
C GLU A 33 9.59 0.97 -15.97
N GLY A 34 10.12 2.04 -16.57
CA GLY A 34 10.75 3.13 -15.85
C GLY A 34 9.76 3.89 -14.96
N ALA A 35 8.59 4.24 -15.51
CA ALA A 35 7.52 4.87 -14.75
C ALA A 35 7.04 3.99 -13.58
N VAL A 36 6.90 2.67 -13.81
CA VAL A 36 6.48 1.72 -12.78
C VAL A 36 7.53 1.58 -11.68
N LEU A 37 8.81 1.48 -12.03
CA LEU A 37 9.90 1.41 -11.05
C LEU A 37 9.95 2.66 -10.16
N VAL A 38 9.75 3.85 -10.73
CA VAL A 38 9.67 5.09 -9.96
C VAL A 38 8.49 5.05 -8.99
N ALA A 39 7.30 4.68 -9.46
CA ALA A 39 6.11 4.59 -8.63
C ALA A 39 6.26 3.55 -7.51
N VAL A 40 6.90 2.39 -7.77
CA VAL A 40 7.17 1.37 -6.76
C VAL A 40 8.13 1.91 -5.69
N ASN A 41 9.20 2.59 -6.10
CA ASN A 41 10.13 3.18 -5.15
C ASN A 41 9.43 4.20 -4.23
N TRP A 42 8.61 5.09 -4.79
CA TRP A 42 7.82 6.03 -4.00
C TRP A 42 6.85 5.34 -3.05
N ALA A 43 6.19 4.26 -3.49
CA ALA A 43 5.30 3.49 -2.64
C ALA A 43 6.04 2.78 -1.49
N LEU A 44 7.22 2.20 -1.75
CA LEU A 44 8.04 1.59 -0.72
C LEU A 44 8.60 2.62 0.27
N ASP A 45 9.03 3.79 -0.19
CA ASP A 45 9.45 4.90 0.66
C ASP A 45 8.28 5.38 1.52
N ALA A 46 7.08 5.54 0.96
CA ALA A 46 5.89 5.93 1.71
C ALA A 46 5.53 4.91 2.82
N VAL A 47 5.63 3.61 2.55
CA VAL A 47 5.42 2.56 3.58
C VAL A 47 6.46 2.66 4.69
N TYR A 48 7.74 2.83 4.32
CA TYR A 48 8.83 2.96 5.29
C TYR A 48 8.65 4.19 6.17
N ASP A 49 8.43 5.35 5.54
CA ASP A 49 8.22 6.62 6.20
C ASP A 49 7.02 6.59 7.14
N LEU A 50 5.90 6.02 6.69
CA LEU A 50 4.70 5.87 7.49
C LEU A 50 4.91 4.90 8.66
N SER A 51 5.69 3.83 8.47
CA SER A 51 6.08 2.93 9.55
C SER A 51 6.92 3.65 10.62
N GLU A 52 7.89 4.48 10.23
CA GLU A 52 8.65 5.28 11.19
C GLU A 52 7.75 6.23 11.99
N ALA A 53 6.86 6.95 11.31
CA ALA A 53 5.91 7.85 11.96
C ALA A 53 4.95 7.11 12.90
N TYR A 54 4.49 5.92 12.50
CA TYR A 54 3.68 5.04 13.33
C TYR A 54 4.37 4.72 14.66
N TRP A 55 5.61 4.22 14.62
CA TRP A 55 6.35 3.83 15.82
C TRP A 55 6.70 5.01 16.73
N ILE A 56 6.95 6.19 16.14
CA ILE A 56 7.16 7.43 16.89
C ILE A 56 5.92 7.80 17.73
N LEU A 57 4.72 7.44 17.28
CA LEU A 57 3.45 7.74 17.93
C LEU A 57 2.96 6.63 18.87
N THR A 58 3.19 5.35 18.55
CA THR A 58 2.68 4.21 19.33
C THR A 58 3.62 3.70 20.42
N GLY A 59 4.91 4.00 20.35
CA GLY A 59 5.86 3.31 21.22
C GLY A 59 7.25 3.93 21.25
N PRO A 60 8.29 3.12 21.50
CA PRO A 60 9.66 3.60 21.55
C PRO A 60 10.09 4.07 20.15
N LYS A 61 10.81 5.18 20.07
CA LYS A 61 11.25 5.84 18.81
C LYS A 61 11.95 4.89 17.81
N ARG A 62 12.50 3.78 18.29
CA ARG A 62 13.16 2.72 17.50
C ARG A 62 12.93 1.36 18.17
N PRO A 63 11.76 0.73 17.99
CA PRO A 63 11.52 -0.59 18.54
C PRO A 63 12.46 -1.60 17.90
N SER A 64 12.84 -2.64 18.64
CA SER A 64 13.63 -3.73 18.08
C SER A 64 12.87 -4.41 16.94
N LEU A 65 13.59 -5.00 15.99
CA LEU A 65 12.97 -5.66 14.83
C LEU A 65 12.01 -6.77 15.27
N ALA A 66 12.38 -7.54 16.30
CA ALA A 66 11.52 -8.58 16.88
C ALA A 66 10.19 -8.01 17.42
N LEU A 67 10.25 -6.89 18.14
CA LEU A 67 9.04 -6.24 18.67
C LEU A 67 8.14 -5.72 17.55
N GLN A 68 8.74 -5.14 16.50
CA GLN A 68 7.97 -4.73 15.32
C GLN A 68 7.29 -5.93 14.66
N ASP A 69 8.01 -7.04 14.49
CA ASP A 69 7.50 -8.23 13.83
C ASP A 69 6.38 -8.89 14.63
N ASP A 70 6.51 -8.96 15.96
CA ASP A 70 5.46 -9.50 16.82
C ASP A 70 4.18 -8.64 16.76
N HIS A 71 4.32 -7.32 16.71
CA HIS A 71 3.19 -6.41 16.57
C HIS A 71 2.52 -6.49 15.19
N LEU A 72 3.31 -6.61 14.12
CA LEU A 72 2.76 -6.79 12.76
C LEU A 72 2.01 -8.13 12.61
N ALA A 73 2.47 -9.17 13.33
CA ALA A 73 1.87 -10.50 13.30
C ALA A 73 0.65 -10.67 14.21
N SER A 74 0.58 -9.92 15.33
CA SER A 74 -0.49 -10.05 16.32
C SER A 74 -1.83 -9.51 15.84
N LEU A 75 -1.81 -8.66 14.81
CA LEU A 75 -2.96 -7.95 14.28
C LEU A 75 -3.41 -8.60 12.96
N THR A 76 -4.09 -9.74 13.06
CA THR A 76 -4.77 -10.37 11.91
C THR A 76 -5.96 -9.51 11.48
N PRO A 77 -6.17 -9.28 10.17
CA PRO A 77 -5.70 -10.05 8.99
C PRO A 77 -4.23 -9.82 8.58
N THR A 78 -3.71 -10.65 7.65
CA THR A 78 -2.31 -10.69 7.13
C THR A 78 -1.77 -9.39 6.51
N ALA A 79 -2.51 -8.29 6.62
CA ALA A 79 -2.13 -6.96 6.16
C ALA A 79 -0.85 -6.46 6.83
N GLY A 80 -0.66 -6.71 8.13
CA GLY A 80 0.57 -6.37 8.84
C GLY A 80 1.80 -7.13 8.34
N GLU A 81 1.62 -8.41 7.99
CA GLU A 81 2.68 -9.23 7.40
C GLU A 81 3.09 -8.71 6.03
N LYS A 82 2.14 -8.20 5.22
CA LYS A 82 2.44 -7.51 3.95
C LYS A 82 3.25 -6.24 4.16
N VAL A 83 2.94 -5.43 5.18
CA VAL A 83 3.79 -4.28 5.57
C VAL A 83 5.20 -4.75 5.88
N GLY A 84 5.36 -5.80 6.70
CA GLY A 84 6.65 -6.38 7.02
C GLY A 84 7.41 -6.86 5.78
N GLY A 85 6.72 -7.54 4.85
CA GLY A 85 7.26 -7.97 3.56
C GLY A 85 7.77 -6.80 2.71
N LEU A 86 6.98 -5.73 2.58
CA LEU A 86 7.36 -4.52 1.85
C LEU A 86 8.59 -3.83 2.48
N LEU A 87 8.68 -3.78 3.81
CA LEU A 87 9.85 -3.24 4.51
C LEU A 87 11.10 -4.08 4.26
N ALA A 88 11.00 -5.41 4.18
CA ALA A 88 12.13 -6.26 3.81
C ALA A 88 12.61 -5.99 2.38
N VAL A 89 11.69 -5.84 1.42
CA VAL A 89 12.02 -5.50 0.04
C VAL A 89 12.74 -4.16 -0.04
N ARG A 90 12.22 -3.14 0.66
CA ARG A 90 12.82 -1.81 0.72
C ARG A 90 14.22 -1.83 1.32
N GLY A 91 14.43 -2.61 2.38
CA GLY A 91 15.73 -2.80 3.02
C GLY A 91 16.74 -3.53 2.12
N ALA A 92 16.28 -4.47 1.30
CA ALA A 92 17.12 -5.21 0.36
C ALA A 92 17.55 -4.40 -0.87
N MET A 93 16.87 -3.27 -1.18
CA MET A 93 17.14 -2.38 -2.33
C MET A 93 17.22 -3.08 -3.71
N THR A 94 16.69 -4.30 -3.84
CA THR A 94 16.92 -5.19 -4.99
C THR A 94 15.61 -5.77 -5.53
N HIS A 95 14.52 -5.00 -5.46
CA HIS A 95 13.25 -5.47 -5.99
C HIS A 95 13.31 -5.61 -7.52
N GLN A 96 12.91 -6.78 -7.97
CA GLN A 96 12.68 -7.04 -9.39
C GLN A 96 11.17 -7.06 -9.63
N LEU A 97 10.76 -6.49 -10.76
CA LEU A 97 9.37 -6.47 -11.20
C LEU A 97 9.24 -7.36 -12.42
N LEU A 98 8.13 -8.09 -12.52
CA LEU A 98 7.81 -8.92 -13.68
C LEU A 98 6.47 -8.51 -14.23
N ARG A 99 6.25 -8.80 -15.51
CA ARG A 99 4.90 -8.82 -16.07
C ARG A 99 4.22 -10.13 -15.73
N SER A 100 2.94 -10.09 -15.40
CA SER A 100 2.08 -11.26 -15.12
C SER A 100 2.13 -12.29 -16.25
N SER A 101 2.20 -11.83 -17.51
CA SER A 101 2.41 -12.69 -18.69
C SER A 101 3.65 -13.58 -18.61
N ILE A 102 4.73 -13.16 -17.95
CA ILE A 102 5.94 -13.99 -17.79
C ILE A 102 5.65 -15.22 -16.91
N LEU A 103 4.75 -15.07 -15.93
CA LEU A 103 4.36 -16.13 -15.00
C LEU A 103 3.22 -17.01 -15.54
N SER A 104 2.51 -16.55 -16.56
CA SER A 104 1.32 -17.23 -17.06
C SER A 104 1.66 -18.27 -18.14
N PRO A 105 1.06 -19.47 -18.09
CA PRO A 105 1.16 -20.43 -19.18
C PRO A 105 0.46 -19.94 -20.47
N LEU A 106 -0.30 -18.84 -20.39
CA LEU A 106 -1.06 -18.23 -21.49
C LEU A 106 -0.36 -17.02 -22.12
N ARG A 107 0.95 -16.86 -21.90
CA ARG A 107 1.75 -15.69 -22.33
C ARG A 107 1.68 -15.33 -23.82
N ASP A 108 1.34 -16.30 -24.67
CA ASP A 108 1.29 -16.16 -26.12
C ASP A 108 -0.12 -15.83 -26.65
N LEU A 109 -1.11 -15.62 -25.77
CA LEU A 109 -2.45 -15.23 -26.16
C LEU A 109 -2.59 -13.70 -26.25
N PRO A 110 -3.18 -13.17 -27.34
CA PRO A 110 -3.51 -11.77 -27.42
C PRO A 110 -4.67 -11.48 -26.46
N TYR A 111 -4.62 -10.32 -25.80
CA TYR A 111 -5.68 -9.64 -25.01
C TYR A 111 -5.63 -9.67 -23.48
N ASP A 112 -5.97 -8.48 -22.94
CA ASP A 112 -6.10 -8.04 -21.54
C ASP A 112 -7.12 -8.82 -20.67
N PHE A 113 -7.72 -9.89 -21.17
CA PHE A 113 -8.89 -10.52 -20.55
C PHE A 113 -8.61 -11.18 -19.17
N ALA A 114 -7.34 -11.32 -18.78
CA ALA A 114 -6.93 -12.01 -17.56
C ALA A 114 -5.85 -11.26 -16.74
N LYS A 115 -5.74 -9.93 -16.86
CA LYS A 115 -4.70 -9.14 -16.13
C LYS A 115 -3.27 -9.61 -16.41
N LEU A 116 -3.03 -10.19 -17.59
CA LEU A 116 -1.71 -10.69 -18.02
C LEU A 116 -0.72 -9.56 -18.32
N THR A 117 -1.23 -8.34 -18.46
CA THR A 117 -0.44 -7.13 -18.57
C THR A 117 -0.04 -6.57 -17.20
N ASP A 118 -0.63 -7.00 -16.08
CA ASP A 118 -0.29 -6.44 -14.77
C ASP A 118 1.19 -6.63 -14.43
N TRP A 119 1.77 -5.63 -13.78
CA TRP A 119 3.05 -5.80 -13.10
C TRP A 119 2.85 -6.55 -11.78
N VAL A 120 3.78 -7.46 -11.50
CA VAL A 120 3.81 -8.30 -10.30
C VAL A 120 5.18 -8.26 -9.65
N TRP A 121 5.21 -8.53 -8.35
CA TRP A 121 6.46 -8.70 -7.60
C TRP A 121 7.21 -9.94 -8.07
N ALA A 122 8.51 -9.84 -8.32
CA ALA A 122 9.33 -11.01 -8.60
C ALA A 122 9.50 -11.91 -7.37
N GLU A 123 9.97 -13.13 -7.58
CA GLU A 123 10.45 -13.95 -6.49
C GLU A 123 11.64 -13.34 -5.78
N GLN A 124 11.83 -13.77 -4.54
CA GLN A 124 12.96 -13.40 -3.72
C GLN A 124 14.25 -13.95 -4.36
N SER A 125 15.16 -13.06 -4.76
CA SER A 125 16.43 -13.42 -5.43
C SER A 125 17.68 -12.94 -4.68
N TRP A 126 17.50 -12.17 -3.61
CA TRP A 126 18.58 -11.59 -2.82
C TRP A 126 19.05 -12.50 -1.67
N ARG A 127 20.08 -12.09 -0.93
CA ARG A 127 20.51 -12.83 0.26
C ARG A 127 19.58 -12.53 1.43
N ILE A 128 19.20 -13.57 2.18
CA ILE A 128 18.41 -13.41 3.41
C ILE A 128 19.35 -13.16 4.58
N ASP A 129 19.36 -11.93 5.09
CA ASP A 129 20.02 -11.63 6.34
C ASP A 129 19.25 -12.25 7.53
N PRO A 130 19.93 -12.89 8.50
CA PRO A 130 19.26 -13.56 9.61
C PRO A 130 18.23 -12.71 10.35
N PRO A 131 18.46 -11.40 10.61
CA PRO A 131 17.47 -10.54 11.27
C PRO A 131 16.18 -10.37 10.45
N LEU A 132 16.26 -10.34 9.12
CA LEU A 132 15.11 -10.09 8.24
C LEU A 132 14.36 -11.36 7.83
N ARG A 133 14.79 -12.54 8.29
CA ARG A 133 14.26 -13.84 7.83
C ARG A 133 12.74 -13.93 7.89
N ARG A 134 12.12 -13.45 8.97
CA ARG A 134 10.66 -13.50 9.15
C ARG A 134 9.94 -12.63 8.12
N ARG A 135 10.38 -11.38 7.96
CA ARG A 135 9.83 -10.45 6.96
C ARG A 135 10.03 -10.94 5.53
N VAL A 136 11.16 -11.58 5.24
CA VAL A 136 11.37 -12.22 3.94
C VAL A 136 10.40 -13.40 3.73
N GLY A 137 10.13 -14.17 4.79
CA GLY A 137 9.06 -15.18 4.77
C GLY A 137 7.71 -14.59 4.37
N TRP A 138 7.30 -13.49 5.03
CA TRP A 138 6.07 -12.77 4.69
C TRP A 138 6.07 -12.19 3.27
N TYR A 139 7.22 -11.70 2.78
CA TYR A 139 7.33 -11.26 1.39
C TYR A 139 7.02 -12.42 0.44
N VAL A 140 7.68 -13.56 0.62
CA VAL A 140 7.46 -14.75 -0.22
C VAL A 140 5.99 -15.16 -0.14
N GLU A 141 5.45 -15.26 1.08
CA GLU A 141 4.13 -15.80 1.31
C GLU A 141 3.00 -14.86 0.85
N HIS A 142 3.13 -13.54 1.03
CA HIS A 142 1.99 -12.60 0.88
C HIS A 142 2.20 -11.48 -0.15
N VAL A 143 3.41 -11.27 -0.67
CA VAL A 143 3.72 -10.16 -1.59
C VAL A 143 4.22 -10.66 -2.95
N SER A 144 5.16 -11.61 -2.95
CA SER A 144 5.77 -12.11 -4.19
C SER A 144 4.73 -12.72 -5.13
N ARG A 145 4.99 -12.62 -6.44
CA ARG A 145 4.17 -13.12 -7.55
C ARG A 145 2.71 -12.58 -7.57
N ARG A 146 2.43 -11.50 -6.84
CA ARG A 146 1.11 -10.83 -6.80
C ARG A 146 1.18 -9.47 -7.48
N PRO A 147 0.03 -8.90 -7.91
CA PRO A 147 -0.03 -7.55 -8.45
C PRO A 147 0.60 -6.54 -7.50
N LEU A 148 1.37 -5.60 -8.06
CA LEU A 148 2.17 -4.66 -7.24
C LEU A 148 1.31 -3.89 -6.24
N TRP A 149 0.20 -3.32 -6.71
CA TRP A 149 -0.71 -2.48 -5.94
C TRP A 149 -1.32 -3.19 -4.73
N HIS A 150 -1.54 -4.50 -4.81
CA HIS A 150 -2.28 -5.25 -3.79
C HIS A 150 -1.64 -5.19 -2.40
N ALA A 151 -0.31 -5.31 -2.33
CA ALA A 151 0.40 -5.22 -1.05
C ALA A 151 0.34 -3.81 -0.45
N PHE A 152 0.29 -2.77 -1.27
CA PHE A 152 0.21 -1.38 -0.81
C PHE A 152 -1.20 -1.01 -0.31
N ASP A 153 -2.26 -1.50 -0.93
CA ASP A 153 -3.62 -1.29 -0.41
C ASP A 153 -3.83 -1.97 0.93
N GLU A 154 -3.29 -3.17 1.09
CA GLU A 154 -3.32 -3.89 2.36
C GLU A 154 -2.46 -3.19 3.42
N ALA A 155 -1.32 -2.63 3.04
CA ALA A 155 -0.53 -1.79 3.93
C ALA A 155 -1.32 -0.55 4.37
N HIS A 156 -1.98 0.13 3.42
CA HIS A 156 -2.85 1.27 3.72
C HIS A 156 -3.98 0.88 4.69
N LEU A 157 -4.68 -0.22 4.41
CA LEU A 157 -5.73 -0.75 5.28
C LEU A 157 -5.20 -1.02 6.69
N TRP A 158 -4.01 -1.63 6.81
CA TRP A 158 -3.39 -1.90 8.10
C TRP A 158 -3.11 -0.61 8.87
N PHE A 159 -2.53 0.40 8.22
CA PHE A 159 -2.22 1.69 8.88
C PHE A 159 -3.47 2.47 9.28
N VAL A 160 -4.55 2.41 8.49
CA VAL A 160 -5.84 3.02 8.85
C VAL A 160 -6.46 2.30 10.04
N ALA A 161 -6.57 0.97 9.97
CA ALA A 161 -7.19 0.15 11.01
C ALA A 161 -6.46 0.24 12.36
N ASN A 162 -5.14 0.40 12.32
CA ASN A 162 -4.30 0.47 13.52
C ASN A 162 -3.84 1.89 13.83
N SER A 163 -4.46 2.90 13.24
CA SER A 163 -3.95 4.27 13.32
C SER A 163 -3.80 4.73 14.78
N PRO A 164 -2.65 5.30 15.17
CA PRO A 164 -2.42 5.81 16.53
C PRO A 164 -3.18 7.10 16.83
N ILE A 165 -3.85 7.66 15.83
CA ILE A 165 -4.53 8.94 15.87
C ILE A 165 -5.93 8.80 15.30
N LEU A 166 -6.79 9.76 15.65
CA LEU A 166 -8.06 9.89 14.95
C LEU A 166 -7.79 10.46 13.55
N LEU A 167 -8.14 9.66 12.55
CA LEU A 167 -8.19 10.06 11.16
C LEU A 167 -9.56 10.71 10.91
N PRO A 168 -9.63 12.03 10.64
CA PRO A 168 -10.88 12.62 10.24
C PRO A 168 -11.36 11.96 8.95
N THR A 169 -12.67 11.77 8.79
CA THR A 169 -13.26 11.40 7.50
C THR A 169 -13.08 12.62 6.59
N ILE A 170 -11.97 12.67 5.85
CA ILE A 170 -11.70 13.81 4.98
C ILE A 170 -12.29 13.50 3.61
N ASP A 171 -13.23 14.33 3.17
CA ASP A 171 -13.64 14.37 1.77
C ASP A 171 -12.40 14.71 0.92
N PRO A 172 -11.99 13.83 -0.01
CA PRO A 172 -10.87 14.08 -0.93
C PRO A 172 -10.90 15.45 -1.61
N LYS A 173 -12.10 16.03 -1.81
CA LYS A 173 -12.32 17.33 -2.44
C LYS A 173 -12.00 18.53 -1.52
N GLN A 174 -11.81 18.31 -0.22
CA GLN A 174 -11.61 19.36 0.78
C GLN A 174 -10.14 19.55 1.22
N ILE A 175 -9.20 18.77 0.68
CA ILE A 175 -7.78 18.89 1.02
C ILE A 175 -7.09 19.87 0.08
N ASP A 176 -6.71 21.03 0.61
CA ASP A 176 -5.88 22.01 -0.09
C ASP A 176 -4.52 21.38 -0.47
N GLY A 177 -4.10 21.53 -1.73
CA GLY A 177 -2.84 20.97 -2.26
C GLY A 177 -2.95 19.64 -3.04
N TRP A 178 -4.16 19.16 -3.32
CA TRP A 178 -4.36 18.03 -4.23
C TRP A 178 -4.06 18.39 -5.69
N VAL A 179 -3.32 17.53 -6.38
CA VAL A 179 -3.17 17.62 -7.84
C VAL A 179 -4.50 17.16 -8.45
N HIS A 180 -5.25 18.10 -9.02
CA HIS A 180 -6.50 17.83 -9.74
C HIS A 180 -6.30 16.70 -10.76
N GLY A 181 -6.96 15.56 -10.55
CA GLY A 181 -6.90 14.39 -11.43
C GLY A 181 -6.71 13.04 -10.74
N VAL A 182 -6.20 13.02 -9.50
CA VAL A 182 -5.87 11.78 -8.75
C VAL A 182 -6.74 11.64 -7.50
N SER A 183 -8.06 11.72 -7.65
CA SER A 183 -8.96 11.43 -6.53
C SER A 183 -9.27 9.95 -6.42
N PRO A 184 -9.16 9.33 -5.22
CA PRO A 184 -9.78 8.04 -4.98
C PRO A 184 -11.26 8.16 -5.32
N ARG A 185 -11.73 7.35 -6.26
CA ARG A 185 -13.15 7.02 -6.33
C ARG A 185 -13.43 6.05 -5.20
N LEU A 186 -13.73 6.59 -4.02
CA LEU A 186 -14.47 5.82 -3.04
C LEU A 186 -15.91 5.78 -3.57
N GLU A 187 -16.46 4.57 -3.71
CA GLU A 187 -17.86 4.40 -4.10
C GLU A 187 -18.72 5.27 -3.20
N GLU A 188 -19.40 6.24 -3.80
CA GLU A 188 -20.47 6.97 -3.14
C GLU A 188 -21.48 5.90 -2.75
N SER A 189 -21.63 5.64 -1.44
CA SER A 189 -22.77 4.88 -0.97
C SER A 189 -23.99 5.66 -1.41
N ASP A 190 -24.77 5.07 -2.31
CA ASP A 190 -26.11 5.51 -2.66
C ASP A 190 -26.97 5.49 -1.39
N ASP A 191 -26.88 6.56 -0.59
CA ASP A 191 -27.92 6.95 0.33
C ASP A 191 -29.08 7.45 -0.54
N ALA A 192 -29.83 6.48 -1.06
CA ALA A 192 -31.18 6.64 -1.54
C ALA A 192 -32.09 7.04 -0.36
N SER A 193 -31.92 8.27 0.10
CA SER A 193 -32.90 9.01 0.90
C SER A 193 -33.63 9.98 -0.03
N GLY A 194 -34.39 9.40 -0.96
CA GLY A 194 -35.42 10.10 -1.72
C GLY A 194 -36.78 9.57 -1.31
N GLU A 195 -37.39 10.18 -0.29
CA GLU A 195 -38.79 9.93 0.07
C GLU A 195 -39.70 10.14 -1.14
N PRO A 196 -40.71 9.28 -1.37
CA PRO A 196 -41.70 9.55 -2.41
C PRO A 196 -42.65 10.65 -1.94
N GLU A 197 -42.62 11.80 -2.64
CA GLU A 197 -43.68 12.81 -2.55
C GLU A 197 -45.03 12.17 -2.91
N MET A 198 -45.93 12.11 -1.92
CA MET A 198 -47.35 11.90 -2.18
C MET A 198 -47.92 13.16 -2.84
N GLN A 199 -48.12 13.12 -4.16
CA GLN A 199 -48.99 14.07 -4.85
C GLN A 199 -50.42 13.52 -4.83
N GLY A 200 -51.29 14.22 -4.10
CA GLY A 200 -52.72 14.04 -4.20
C GLY A 200 -53.28 14.83 -5.38
N ILE A 201 -54.15 14.18 -6.17
CA ILE A 201 -55.41 14.70 -6.73
C ILE A 201 -56.39 13.53 -6.75
#